data_AF-A0AAU7CR18-F1
#
_entry.id   AF-A0AAU7CR18-F1
#
_cell.length_a   1.000
_cell.length_b   1.000
_cell.length_c   1.000
_cell.angle_alpha   90.00
_cell.angle_beta   90.00
_cell.angle_gamma   90.00
#
_symmetry.space_group_name_H-M   'P 1'
#
loop_
_entity.id
_entity.type
_entity.pdbx_description
1 polymer ?
#
loop_
_entity_poly.entity_id
_entity_poly.type
_entity_poly.pdbx_seq_one_letter_code
_entity_poly.pdbx_strand_id
1 'polypeptide(L)'
;MSDPSTTVPTAATNPPAAPPSSMESKIHDHTEGIQLDIGGEEGVDRRLAEIEMEGEEVAAGWKPAPHQPLSPEVRFLHISRTIHQLITDRNRSVGIFLAVASLSFAASTALLNARPDVVPIIPLKTLQYWCLPVTFGTLAIIGVFMGLILVRTRIGLIYEVSKMNALLGLPSERVKRVNPFSIFFLMYLMVCLCGAAAGGLSVGMLMVNPGPVTSNPTSEGESPVVVVESRVPQSQSQAPLLAGSAVGLLYTAALLAIYFSMVLNATSEEKLVKARR
;
A
#
# COMPACT_ATOMS: atom_id res chain seq x y z
N MET A 1 -81.04 16.42 30.14
CA MET A 1 -81.32 15.50 31.26
C MET A 1 -81.71 14.16 30.65
N SER A 2 -81.11 13.00 30.88
CA SER A 2 -79.87 12.52 31.49
C SER A 2 -79.84 11.02 31.13
N ASP A 3 -78.71 10.46 30.70
CA ASP A 3 -78.48 9.00 30.83
C ASP A 3 -78.27 8.64 32.30
N PRO A 4 -78.53 7.38 32.74
CA PRO A 4 -77.41 6.42 32.87
C PRO A 4 -77.73 4.90 32.71
N SER A 5 -76.76 4.22 32.06
CA SER A 5 -76.02 3.00 32.49
C SER A 5 -76.64 1.59 32.68
N THR A 6 -76.24 0.69 31.76
CA THR A 6 -75.41 -0.54 31.95
C THR A 6 -75.92 -1.79 32.70
N THR A 7 -75.92 -2.94 32.00
CA THR A 7 -75.25 -4.21 32.42
C THR A 7 -75.21 -5.28 31.28
N VAL A 8 -74.12 -6.07 31.26
CA VAL A 8 -73.70 -7.12 30.28
C VAL A 8 -74.01 -8.52 30.85
N PRO A 9 -74.16 -9.61 30.04
CA PRO A 9 -73.06 -10.59 29.83
C PRO A 9 -73.03 -11.21 28.39
N THR A 10 -71.90 -11.30 27.67
CA THR A 10 -70.79 -12.31 27.60
C THR A 10 -71.05 -13.62 26.80
N ALA A 11 -70.24 -13.77 25.73
CA ALA A 11 -69.66 -14.98 25.09
C ALA A 11 -70.46 -15.90 24.12
N ALA A 12 -70.05 -15.88 22.84
CA ALA A 12 -69.67 -17.07 22.08
C ALA A 12 -68.61 -16.71 21.02
N THR A 13 -67.62 -17.59 20.86
CA THR A 13 -66.24 -17.34 20.42
C THR A 13 -65.99 -17.92 19.03
N ASN A 14 -65.51 -17.13 18.07
CA ASN A 14 -64.88 -17.63 16.84
C ASN A 14 -63.40 -17.18 16.83
N PRO A 15 -62.43 -18.07 16.55
CA PRO A 15 -61.01 -17.75 16.68
C PRO A 15 -60.52 -16.83 15.55
N PRO A 16 -59.58 -15.92 15.85
CA PRO A 16 -58.94 -15.06 14.85
C PRO A 16 -57.95 -15.84 13.97
N ALA A 17 -57.93 -15.50 12.69
CA ALA A 17 -56.96 -15.99 11.72
C ALA A 17 -55.52 -15.72 12.19
N ALA A 18 -54.65 -16.73 12.01
CA ALA A 18 -53.24 -16.67 12.37
C ALA A 18 -52.49 -15.56 11.59
N PRO A 19 -51.48 -14.90 12.20
CA PRO A 19 -50.61 -13.96 11.49
C PRO A 19 -49.67 -14.68 10.51
N PRO A 20 -49.25 -14.02 9.40
CA PRO A 20 -48.37 -14.62 8.41
C PRO A 20 -46.95 -14.84 8.95
N SER A 21 -46.44 -16.05 8.72
CA SER A 21 -45.15 -16.60 9.16
C SER A 21 -43.92 -16.03 8.44
N SER A 22 -43.83 -14.70 8.26
CA SER A 22 -42.71 -14.06 7.54
C SER A 22 -41.51 -13.69 8.41
N MET A 23 -41.56 -13.94 9.73
CA MET A 23 -40.43 -13.69 10.63
C MET A 23 -39.50 -14.90 10.80
N GLU A 24 -39.97 -16.13 10.60
CA GLU A 24 -39.13 -17.33 10.79
C GLU A 24 -38.08 -17.52 9.70
N SER A 25 -38.37 -17.12 8.45
CA SER A 25 -37.38 -17.17 7.36
C SER A 25 -36.19 -16.22 7.58
N LYS A 26 -36.42 -15.04 8.18
CA LYS A 26 -35.38 -14.01 8.32
C LYS A 26 -34.42 -14.26 9.49
N ILE A 27 -34.82 -15.08 10.45
CA ILE A 27 -33.98 -15.48 11.59
C ILE A 27 -33.11 -16.68 11.19
N HIS A 28 -33.56 -17.51 10.24
CA HIS A 28 -32.79 -18.66 9.78
C HIS A 28 -31.48 -18.24 9.07
N ASP A 29 -31.54 -17.25 8.19
CA ASP A 29 -30.37 -16.76 7.41
C ASP A 29 -29.27 -16.15 8.29
N HIS A 30 -29.64 -15.44 9.36
CA HIS A 30 -28.67 -14.82 10.26
C HIS A 30 -28.05 -15.79 11.26
N THR A 31 -28.74 -16.89 11.58
CA THR A 31 -28.25 -17.90 12.52
C THR A 31 -27.33 -18.91 11.82
N GLU A 32 -27.61 -19.24 10.56
CA GLU A 32 -26.73 -20.08 9.73
C GLU A 32 -25.38 -19.41 9.46
N GLY A 33 -25.36 -18.09 9.26
CA GLY A 33 -24.12 -17.33 9.08
C GLY A 33 -23.15 -17.37 10.27
N ILE A 34 -23.66 -17.56 11.49
CA ILE A 34 -22.86 -17.64 12.72
C ILE A 34 -22.51 -19.10 13.07
N GLN A 35 -23.37 -20.07 12.74
CA GLN A 35 -23.06 -21.50 12.92
C GLN A 35 -21.98 -22.00 11.95
N LEU A 36 -21.90 -21.45 10.75
CA LEU A 36 -20.88 -21.82 9.75
C LEU A 36 -19.46 -21.33 10.09
N ASP A 37 -19.31 -20.29 10.92
CA ASP A 37 -17.99 -19.84 11.42
C ASP A 37 -17.41 -20.79 12.51
N ILE A 38 -18.23 -21.73 13.02
CA ILE A 38 -17.83 -22.72 14.04
C ILE A 38 -17.34 -24.03 13.37
N GLY A 39 -17.72 -24.28 12.11
CA GLY A 39 -17.13 -25.33 11.28
C GLY A 39 -15.95 -24.76 10.50
N GLY A 40 -14.74 -25.23 10.77
CA GLY A 40 -13.50 -24.72 10.16
C GLY A 40 -13.42 -24.77 8.63
N GLU A 41 -12.20 -24.60 8.09
CA GLU A 41 -11.82 -24.37 6.67
C GLU A 41 -12.75 -24.87 5.56
N GLU A 42 -13.43 -26.02 5.71
CA GLU A 42 -14.48 -26.54 4.81
C GLU A 42 -15.64 -25.55 4.53
N GLY A 43 -16.03 -24.73 5.52
CA GLY A 43 -17.06 -23.69 5.33
C GLY A 43 -16.58 -22.52 4.47
N VAL A 44 -15.28 -22.22 4.53
CA VAL A 44 -14.63 -21.18 3.73
C VAL A 44 -14.44 -21.66 2.30
N ASP A 45 -13.98 -22.91 2.11
CA ASP A 45 -13.79 -23.51 0.78
C ASP A 45 -15.10 -23.67 0.01
N ARG A 46 -16.19 -24.04 0.70
CA ARG A 46 -17.53 -24.10 0.10
C ARG A 46 -18.00 -22.72 -0.37
N ARG A 47 -17.79 -21.66 0.43
CA ARG A 47 -18.10 -20.28 0.01
C ARG A 47 -17.19 -19.81 -1.11
N LEU A 48 -15.93 -20.23 -1.13
CA LEU A 48 -14.99 -19.86 -2.19
C LEU A 48 -15.44 -20.47 -3.53
N ALA A 49 -15.89 -21.73 -3.53
CA ALA A 49 -16.45 -22.40 -4.70
C ALA A 49 -17.77 -21.77 -5.16
N GLU A 50 -18.62 -21.34 -4.23
CA GLU A 50 -19.88 -20.64 -4.54
C GLU A 50 -19.60 -19.26 -5.15
N ILE A 51 -18.63 -18.52 -4.61
CA ILE A 51 -18.17 -17.24 -5.15
C ILE A 51 -17.48 -17.41 -6.52
N GLU A 52 -16.73 -18.49 -6.72
CA GLU A 52 -16.12 -18.82 -8.01
C GLU A 52 -17.19 -19.11 -9.07
N MET A 53 -18.22 -19.87 -8.71
CA MET A 53 -19.37 -20.16 -9.58
C MET A 53 -20.17 -18.89 -9.91
N GLU A 54 -20.46 -18.05 -8.92
CA GLU A 54 -21.09 -16.72 -9.13
C GLU A 54 -20.21 -15.82 -10.00
N GLY A 55 -18.88 -15.89 -9.84
CA GLY A 55 -17.91 -15.15 -10.66
C GLY A 55 -17.91 -15.61 -12.13
N GLU A 56 -18.03 -16.91 -12.36
CA GLU A 56 -18.16 -17.51 -13.69
C GLU A 56 -19.49 -17.15 -14.36
N GLU A 57 -20.59 -17.13 -13.59
CA GLU A 57 -21.90 -16.69 -14.07
C GLU A 57 -21.90 -15.21 -14.48
N VAL A 58 -21.27 -14.33 -13.70
CA VAL A 58 -21.12 -12.92 -14.05
C VAL A 58 -20.24 -12.74 -15.29
N ALA A 59 -19.19 -13.54 -15.46
CA ALA A 59 -18.33 -13.55 -16.65
C ALA A 59 -19.06 -14.07 -17.90
N ALA A 60 -20.01 -15.01 -17.72
CA ALA A 60 -20.92 -15.49 -18.77
C ALA A 60 -22.01 -14.47 -19.15
N GLY A 61 -21.98 -13.26 -18.58
CA GLY A 61 -22.92 -12.18 -18.89
C GLY A 61 -24.22 -12.26 -18.10
N TRP A 62 -24.29 -13.13 -17.09
CA TRP A 62 -25.41 -13.16 -16.15
C TRP A 62 -25.34 -11.91 -15.28
N LYS A 63 -26.35 -11.05 -15.41
CA LYS A 63 -26.50 -9.89 -14.52
C LYS A 63 -27.25 -10.36 -13.29
N PRO A 64 -26.62 -10.40 -12.10
CA PRO A 64 -27.33 -10.77 -10.89
C PRO A 64 -28.54 -9.85 -10.73
N ALA A 65 -29.70 -10.42 -10.39
CA ALA A 65 -30.91 -9.64 -10.13
C ALA A 65 -30.57 -8.53 -9.13
N PRO A 66 -31.04 -7.28 -9.29
CA PRO A 66 -30.64 -6.17 -8.42
C PRO A 66 -30.90 -6.53 -6.95
N HIS A 67 -29.83 -6.78 -6.20
CA HIS A 67 -29.94 -7.17 -4.79
C HIS A 67 -30.55 -5.99 -4.04
N GLN A 68 -31.42 -6.29 -3.07
CA GLN A 68 -32.00 -5.25 -2.24
C GLN A 68 -30.85 -4.43 -1.62
N PRO A 69 -30.86 -3.10 -1.74
CA PRO A 69 -29.74 -2.29 -1.26
C PRO A 69 -29.51 -2.60 0.22
N LEU A 70 -28.30 -3.06 0.55
CA LEU A 70 -27.88 -3.31 1.94
C LEU A 70 -28.31 -2.15 2.84
N SER A 71 -28.75 -2.46 4.07
CA SER A 71 -29.15 -1.42 5.01
C SER A 71 -28.02 -0.42 5.23
N PRO A 72 -28.33 0.87 5.45
CA PRO A 72 -27.31 1.91 5.63
C PRO A 72 -26.29 1.57 6.74
N GLU A 73 -26.73 0.87 7.79
CA GLU A 73 -25.88 0.45 8.92
C GLU A 73 -24.82 -0.58 8.51
N VAL A 74 -25.18 -1.57 7.68
CA VAL A 74 -24.23 -2.58 7.18
C VAL A 74 -23.23 -1.95 6.22
N ARG A 75 -23.69 -1.01 5.37
CA ARG A 75 -22.80 -0.25 4.48
C ARG A 75 -21.79 0.59 5.26
N PHE A 76 -22.24 1.25 6.34
CA PHE A 76 -21.38 2.03 7.20
C PHE A 76 -20.31 1.16 7.87
N LEU A 77 -20.68 0.01 8.43
CA LEU A 77 -19.72 -0.92 9.04
C LEU A 77 -18.68 -1.42 8.03
N HIS A 78 -19.10 -1.75 6.81
CA HIS A 78 -18.19 -2.19 5.76
C HIS A 78 -17.19 -1.10 5.35
N ILE A 79 -17.66 0.14 5.13
CA ILE A 79 -16.81 1.28 4.78
C ILE A 79 -15.86 1.63 5.93
N SER A 80 -16.32 1.58 7.18
CA SER A 80 -15.48 1.81 8.35
C SER A 80 -14.35 0.76 8.46
N ARG A 81 -14.69 -0.52 8.26
CA ARG A 81 -13.71 -1.62 8.29
C ARG A 81 -12.65 -1.47 7.20
N THR A 82 -13.06 -1.13 5.98
CA THR A 82 -12.14 -0.94 4.86
C THR A 82 -11.23 0.26 5.06
N ILE A 83 -11.73 1.40 5.58
CA ILE A 83 -10.89 2.56 5.95
C ILE A 83 -9.84 2.15 6.98
N HIS A 84 -10.24 1.43 8.03
CA HIS A 84 -9.32 0.99 9.07
C HIS A 84 -8.23 0.06 8.50
N GLN A 85 -8.62 -0.90 7.67
CA GLN A 85 -7.68 -1.81 7.00
C GLN A 85 -6.70 -1.07 6.10
N LEU A 86 -7.17 -0.11 5.29
CA LEU A 86 -6.31 0.71 4.42
C LEU A 86 -5.28 1.51 5.22
N ILE A 87 -5.66 2.07 6.37
CA ILE A 87 -4.74 2.81 7.24
C ILE A 87 -3.71 1.88 7.86
N THR A 88 -4.15 0.74 8.39
CA THR A 88 -3.29 -0.24 9.05
C THR A 88 -2.29 -0.85 8.07
N ASP A 89 -2.74 -1.25 6.88
CA ASP A 89 -1.88 -1.79 5.84
C ASP A 89 -0.85 -0.76 5.37
N ARG A 90 -1.29 0.49 5.12
CA ARG A 90 -0.38 1.60 4.78
C ARG A 90 0.68 1.82 5.86
N ASN A 91 0.29 1.89 7.12
CA ASN A 91 1.21 2.12 8.23
C ASN A 91 2.20 0.96 8.40
N ARG A 92 1.73 -0.27 8.28
CA ARG A 92 2.55 -1.48 8.33
C ARG A 92 3.56 -1.49 7.18
N SER A 93 3.09 -1.25 5.96
CA SER A 93 3.90 -1.22 4.75
C SER A 93 5.03 -0.19 4.85
N VAL A 94 4.71 1.05 5.27
CA VAL A 94 5.73 2.10 5.48
C VAL A 94 6.69 1.75 6.62
N GLY A 95 6.18 1.22 7.73
CA GLY A 95 7.02 0.79 8.85
C GLY A 95 8.03 -0.27 8.44
N ILE A 96 7.60 -1.29 7.69
CA ILE A 96 8.48 -2.35 7.17
C ILE A 96 9.51 -1.75 6.20
N PHE A 97 9.08 -0.89 5.28
CA PHE A 97 10.01 -0.25 4.35
C PHE A 97 11.12 0.53 5.08
N LEU A 98 10.77 1.34 6.07
CA LEU A 98 11.75 2.11 6.85
C LEU A 98 12.66 1.22 7.69
N ALA A 99 12.13 0.13 8.25
CA ALA A 99 12.93 -0.85 8.98
C ALA A 99 13.97 -1.50 8.05
N VAL A 100 13.56 -1.93 6.86
CA VAL A 100 14.46 -2.49 5.83
C VAL A 100 15.48 -1.46 5.37
N ALA A 101 15.06 -0.20 5.14
CA ALA A 101 15.95 0.89 4.75
C ALA A 101 17.00 1.16 5.84
N SER A 102 16.58 1.24 7.10
CA SER A 102 17.46 1.45 8.26
C SER A 102 18.48 0.31 8.41
N LEU A 103 18.00 -0.94 8.34
CA LEU A 103 18.87 -2.12 8.39
C LEU A 103 19.87 -2.14 7.24
N SER A 104 19.43 -1.84 6.02
CA SER A 104 20.28 -1.79 4.84
C SER A 104 21.35 -0.70 4.96
N PHE A 105 20.98 0.47 5.50
CA PHE A 105 21.91 1.57 5.74
C PHE A 105 22.93 1.23 6.82
N ALA A 106 22.50 0.61 7.93
CA ALA A 106 23.37 0.14 8.99
C ALA A 106 24.36 -0.93 8.49
N ALA A 107 23.88 -1.92 7.73
CA ALA A 107 24.72 -2.95 7.13
C ALA A 107 25.73 -2.37 6.14
N SER A 108 25.31 -1.42 5.30
CA SER A 108 26.19 -0.73 4.36
C SER A 108 27.27 0.09 5.09
N THR A 109 26.88 0.77 6.18
CA THR A 109 27.81 1.52 7.03
C THR A 109 28.81 0.60 7.74
N ALA A 110 28.36 -0.56 8.23
CA ALA A 110 29.24 -1.55 8.82
C ALA A 110 30.24 -2.10 7.79
N LEU A 111 29.80 -2.38 6.57
CA LEU A 111 30.67 -2.85 5.49
C LEU A 111 31.72 -1.80 5.07
N LEU A 112 31.37 -0.52 5.10
CA LEU A 112 32.30 0.57 4.80
C LEU A 112 33.33 0.80 5.93
N ASN A 113 32.98 0.50 7.18
CA ASN A 113 33.86 0.63 8.35
C ASN A 113 34.66 -0.65 8.67
N ALA A 114 34.39 -1.76 7.98
CA ALA A 114 35.07 -3.02 8.22
C ALA A 114 36.57 -2.92 7.90
N ARG A 115 37.42 -3.21 8.89
CA ARG A 115 38.87 -3.33 8.71
C ARG A 115 39.22 -4.80 8.44
N PRO A 116 39.98 -5.11 7.37
CA PRO A 116 40.46 -6.47 7.15
C PRO A 116 41.59 -6.76 8.15
N ASP A 117 41.26 -7.34 9.30
CA ASP A 117 42.27 -7.81 10.27
C ASP A 117 42.98 -9.10 9.79
N VAL A 118 42.41 -9.80 8.81
CA VAL A 118 42.97 -10.99 8.17
C VAL A 118 42.83 -10.83 6.65
N VAL A 119 43.81 -11.31 5.88
CA VAL A 119 43.78 -11.30 4.41
C VAL A 119 42.53 -12.07 3.94
N PRO A 120 41.49 -11.38 3.44
CA PRO A 120 40.24 -12.04 3.09
C PRO A 120 40.40 -12.79 1.78
N ILE A 121 39.70 -13.93 1.63
CA ILE A 121 39.66 -14.73 0.39
C ILE A 121 39.15 -13.88 -0.78
N ILE A 122 38.25 -12.92 -0.50
CA ILE A 122 37.71 -11.96 -1.48
C ILE A 122 38.09 -10.54 -1.02
N PRO A 123 38.70 -9.70 -1.87
CA PRO A 123 39.01 -8.33 -1.51
C PRO A 123 37.75 -7.55 -1.13
N LEU A 124 37.75 -6.91 0.05
CA LEU A 124 36.61 -6.10 0.52
C LEU A 124 36.19 -5.01 -0.48
N LYS A 125 37.14 -4.46 -1.25
CA LYS A 125 36.87 -3.47 -2.30
C LYS A 125 35.97 -4.02 -3.41
N THR A 126 36.18 -5.27 -3.81
CA THR A 126 35.35 -5.94 -4.82
C THR A 126 33.93 -6.14 -4.30
N LEU A 127 33.80 -6.54 -3.03
CA LEU A 127 32.48 -6.72 -2.41
C LEU A 127 31.75 -5.38 -2.28
N GLN A 128 32.42 -4.31 -1.82
CA GLN A 128 31.84 -2.97 -1.74
C GLN A 128 31.41 -2.44 -3.10
N TYR A 129 32.18 -2.69 -4.16
CA TYR A 129 31.89 -2.24 -5.52
C TYR A 129 30.63 -2.87 -6.11
N TRP A 130 30.43 -4.18 -5.92
CA TRP A 130 29.28 -4.88 -6.49
C TRP A 130 28.05 -4.84 -5.56
N CYS A 131 28.27 -4.94 -4.25
CA CYS A 131 27.17 -5.09 -3.29
C CYS A 131 26.49 -3.75 -2.99
N LEU A 132 27.24 -2.68 -2.71
CA LEU A 132 26.64 -1.41 -2.27
C LEU A 132 25.75 -0.76 -3.33
N PRO A 133 26.14 -0.64 -4.61
CA PRO A 133 25.27 -0.04 -5.60
C PRO A 133 24.00 -0.86 -5.84
N VAL A 134 24.11 -2.19 -5.77
CA VAL A 134 22.97 -3.11 -5.95
C VAL A 134 22.01 -3.01 -4.77
N THR A 135 22.49 -2.96 -3.53
CA THR A 135 21.61 -2.82 -2.34
C THR A 135 20.87 -1.48 -2.37
N PHE A 136 21.58 -0.38 -2.62
CA PHE A 136 20.95 0.94 -2.72
C PHE A 136 20.03 1.07 -3.94
N GLY A 137 20.39 0.47 -5.07
CA GLY A 137 19.55 0.45 -6.27
C GLY A 137 18.25 -0.33 -6.05
N THR A 138 18.34 -1.48 -5.38
CA THR A 138 17.16 -2.28 -5.01
C THR A 138 16.25 -1.52 -4.05
N LEU A 139 16.83 -0.83 -3.05
CA LEU A 139 16.06 0.00 -2.12
C LEU A 139 15.37 1.17 -2.84
N ALA A 140 16.01 1.76 -3.85
CA ALA A 140 15.40 2.79 -4.69
C ALA A 140 14.19 2.25 -5.46
N ILE A 141 14.31 1.08 -6.11
CA ILE A 141 13.21 0.43 -6.82
C ILE A 141 12.03 0.15 -5.87
N ILE A 142 12.32 -0.44 -4.71
CA ILE A 142 11.29 -0.69 -3.68
C ILE A 142 10.64 0.64 -3.27
N GLY A 143 11.42 1.71 -3.11
CA GLY A 143 10.93 3.06 -2.83
C GLY A 143 9.93 3.57 -3.87
N VAL A 144 10.15 3.32 -5.17
CA VAL A 144 9.21 3.67 -6.24
C VAL A 144 7.89 2.92 -6.05
N PHE A 145 7.95 1.59 -5.92
CA PHE A 145 6.76 0.76 -5.74
C PHE A 145 5.97 1.17 -4.49
N MET A 146 6.67 1.39 -3.38
CA MET A 146 6.08 1.88 -2.14
C MET A 146 5.40 3.25 -2.32
N GLY A 147 6.04 4.18 -3.04
CA GLY A 147 5.44 5.46 -3.40
C GLY A 147 4.13 5.28 -4.18
N LEU A 148 4.11 4.42 -5.19
CA LEU A 148 2.91 4.15 -5.98
C LEU A 148 1.79 3.50 -5.14
N ILE A 149 2.13 2.54 -4.28
CA ILE A 149 1.18 1.90 -3.36
C ILE A 149 0.57 2.94 -2.42
N LEU A 150 1.37 3.87 -1.88
CA LEU A 150 0.90 4.95 -1.00
C LEU A 150 -0.06 5.91 -1.70
N VAL A 151 0.21 6.26 -2.96
CA VAL A 151 -0.72 7.06 -3.77
C VAL A 151 -2.04 6.31 -3.94
N ARG A 152 -1.98 5.02 -4.28
CA ARG A 152 -3.18 4.17 -4.44
C ARG A 152 -3.98 4.04 -3.15
N THR A 153 -3.34 3.79 -2.01
CA THR A 153 -4.03 3.69 -0.70
C THR A 153 -4.66 5.03 -0.31
N ARG A 154 -3.98 6.15 -0.58
CA ARG A 154 -4.55 7.48 -0.32
C ARG A 154 -5.81 7.74 -1.15
N ILE A 155 -5.76 7.43 -2.44
CA ILE A 155 -6.91 7.59 -3.34
C ILE A 155 -8.07 6.69 -2.89
N GLY A 156 -7.79 5.42 -2.56
CA GLY A 156 -8.79 4.49 -2.02
C GLY A 156 -9.44 5.03 -0.74
N LEU A 157 -8.65 5.58 0.17
CA LEU A 157 -9.16 6.18 1.40
C LEU A 157 -10.04 7.41 1.15
N ILE A 158 -9.69 8.27 0.19
CA ILE A 158 -10.54 9.40 -0.21
C ILE A 158 -11.89 8.90 -0.73
N TYR A 159 -11.90 7.83 -1.52
CA TYR A 159 -13.15 7.23 -2.01
C TYR A 159 -14.00 6.68 -0.89
N GLU A 160 -13.44 5.85 0.00
CA GLU A 160 -14.20 5.27 1.11
C GLU A 160 -14.73 6.34 2.09
N VAL A 161 -13.91 7.34 2.43
CA VAL A 161 -14.36 8.47 3.25
C VAL A 161 -15.46 9.29 2.54
N SER A 162 -15.37 9.46 1.22
CA SER A 162 -16.40 10.17 0.45
C SER A 162 -17.73 9.41 0.44
N LYS A 163 -17.69 8.07 0.31
CA LYS A 163 -18.87 7.21 0.45
C LYS A 163 -19.49 7.33 1.84
N MET A 164 -18.66 7.33 2.90
CA MET A 164 -19.14 7.50 4.28
C MET A 164 -19.82 8.86 4.48
N ASN A 165 -19.21 9.94 3.98
CA ASN A 165 -19.80 11.28 4.07
C ASN A 165 -21.13 11.37 3.31
N ALA A 166 -21.26 10.67 2.17
CA ALA A 166 -22.51 10.60 1.42
C ALA A 166 -23.62 9.88 2.22
N LEU A 167 -23.30 8.76 2.88
CA LEU A 167 -24.25 8.04 3.75
C LEU A 167 -24.70 8.89 4.94
N LEU A 168 -23.81 9.73 5.48
CA LEU A 168 -24.09 10.62 6.60
C LEU A 168 -24.72 11.96 6.20
N GLY A 169 -24.93 12.21 4.90
CA GLY A 169 -25.45 13.49 4.40
C GLY A 169 -24.52 14.69 4.59
N LEU A 170 -23.23 14.45 4.88
CA LEU A 170 -22.25 15.51 5.14
C LEU A 170 -21.64 16.04 3.83
N PRO A 171 -21.40 17.36 3.71
CA PRO A 171 -20.78 17.94 2.53
C PRO A 171 -19.34 17.43 2.35
N SER A 172 -19.06 16.80 1.20
CA SER A 172 -17.78 16.16 0.88
C SER A 172 -16.63 17.14 0.60
N GLU A 173 -16.90 18.45 0.58
CA GLU A 173 -15.88 19.48 0.26
C GLU A 173 -14.73 19.54 1.27
N ARG A 174 -14.92 19.07 2.51
CA ARG A 174 -13.83 18.94 3.50
C ARG A 174 -12.73 17.97 3.06
N VAL A 175 -13.02 17.01 2.17
CA VAL A 175 -12.08 15.97 1.74
C VAL A 175 -11.13 16.46 0.61
N LYS A 176 -11.44 17.59 -0.05
CA LYS A 176 -10.64 18.13 -1.17
C LYS A 176 -9.34 18.81 -0.75
N ARG A 177 -9.17 19.17 0.53
CA ARG A 177 -7.98 19.93 0.96
C ARG A 177 -6.78 19.00 1.09
N VAL A 178 -5.90 19.03 0.10
CA VAL A 178 -4.56 18.42 0.18
C VAL A 178 -3.73 19.27 1.15
N ASN A 179 -3.71 18.89 2.42
CA ASN A 179 -2.83 19.53 3.39
C ASN A 179 -1.38 19.00 3.21
N PRO A 180 -0.39 19.86 2.92
CA PRO A 180 1.02 19.44 2.82
C PRO A 180 1.58 18.91 4.14
N PHE A 181 0.96 19.23 5.29
CA PHE A 181 1.31 18.65 6.59
C PHE A 181 0.47 17.42 6.96
N SER A 182 -0.29 16.87 6.00
CA SER A 182 -1.02 15.63 6.22
C SER A 182 -0.06 14.47 6.47
N ILE A 183 -0.38 13.61 7.44
CA ILE A 183 0.36 12.38 7.71
C ILE A 183 0.57 11.54 6.44
N PHE A 184 -0.39 11.54 5.52
CA PHE A 184 -0.29 10.85 4.23
C PHE A 184 0.84 11.40 3.37
N PHE A 185 0.97 12.72 3.31
CA PHE A 185 2.03 13.37 2.55
C PHE A 185 3.39 13.19 3.22
N LEU A 186 3.46 13.30 4.54
CA LEU A 186 4.71 13.10 5.28
C LEU A 186 5.26 11.67 5.13
N MET A 187 4.41 10.65 5.25
CA MET A 187 4.81 9.27 5.04
C MET A 187 5.28 9.04 3.59
N TYR A 188 4.56 9.58 2.61
CA TYR A 188 4.95 9.52 1.21
C TYR A 188 6.29 10.21 0.95
N LEU A 189 6.47 11.41 1.48
CA LEU A 189 7.68 12.20 1.35
C LEU A 189 8.88 11.48 1.94
N MET A 190 8.73 10.87 3.13
CA MET A 190 9.81 10.12 3.76
C MET A 190 10.24 8.90 2.93
N VAL A 191 9.28 8.14 2.38
CA VAL A 191 9.58 7.03 1.47
C VAL A 191 10.28 7.52 0.20
N CYS A 192 9.79 8.62 -0.40
CA CYS A 192 10.39 9.21 -1.59
C CYS A 192 11.81 9.69 -1.36
N LEU A 193 12.06 10.41 -0.26
CA LEU A 193 13.40 10.92 0.08
C LEU A 193 14.37 9.77 0.36
N CYS A 194 13.91 8.73 1.05
CA CYS A 194 14.75 7.56 1.33
C CYS A 194 15.10 6.80 0.04
N GLY A 195 14.11 6.54 -0.83
CA GLY A 195 14.33 5.93 -2.14
C GLY A 195 15.21 6.78 -3.06
N ALA A 196 15.01 8.10 -3.08
CA ALA A 196 15.80 9.05 -3.86
C ALA A 196 17.27 9.09 -3.40
N ALA A 197 17.49 9.13 -2.08
CA ALA A 197 18.83 9.08 -1.50
C ALA A 197 19.53 7.77 -1.86
N ALA A 198 18.84 6.63 -1.77
CA ALA A 198 19.38 5.34 -2.18
C ALA A 198 19.71 5.31 -3.69
N GLY A 199 18.80 5.78 -4.54
CA GLY A 199 19.03 5.84 -5.99
C GLY A 199 20.21 6.75 -6.36
N GLY A 200 20.29 7.92 -5.73
CA GLY A 200 21.41 8.84 -5.91
C GLY A 200 22.75 8.28 -5.45
N LEU A 201 22.78 7.58 -4.31
CA LEU A 201 23.97 6.88 -3.82
C LEU A 201 24.42 5.76 -4.75
N SER A 202 23.47 4.96 -5.26
CA SER A 202 23.75 3.88 -6.21
C SER A 202 24.41 4.42 -7.48
N VAL A 203 23.82 5.44 -8.11
CA VAL A 203 24.38 6.07 -9.31
C VAL A 203 25.72 6.74 -9.04
N GLY A 204 25.84 7.46 -7.92
CA GLY A 204 27.09 8.09 -7.52
C GLY A 204 28.23 7.07 -7.37
N MET A 205 27.97 5.95 -6.69
CA MET A 205 28.96 4.88 -6.51
C MET A 205 29.39 4.21 -7.82
N LEU A 206 28.45 3.99 -8.75
CA LEU A 206 28.75 3.44 -10.08
C LEU A 206 29.60 4.40 -10.92
N MET A 207 29.44 5.71 -10.75
CA MET A 207 30.23 6.71 -11.48
C MET A 207 31.61 6.98 -10.88
N VAL A 208 31.82 6.79 -9.57
CA VAL A 208 33.14 6.96 -8.93
C VAL A 208 34.12 5.85 -9.33
N ASN A 209 33.64 4.64 -9.57
CA ASN A 209 34.48 3.48 -9.89
C ASN A 209 34.08 2.89 -11.26
N PRO A 210 34.59 3.42 -12.39
CA PRO A 210 34.65 2.61 -13.61
C PRO A 210 35.51 1.39 -13.27
N GLY A 211 34.93 0.19 -13.35
CA GLY A 211 35.41 -1.01 -12.66
C GLY A 211 36.87 -1.40 -12.91
N PRO A 212 37.41 -2.36 -12.13
CA PRO A 212 38.73 -2.91 -12.40
C PRO A 212 38.72 -3.52 -13.79
N VAL A 213 39.42 -2.89 -14.73
CA VAL A 213 39.67 -3.45 -16.04
C VAL A 213 40.36 -4.80 -15.80
N THR A 214 39.66 -5.89 -16.10
CA THR A 214 40.24 -7.22 -16.18
C THR A 214 41.36 -7.17 -17.20
N SER A 215 42.61 -7.01 -16.76
CA SER A 215 43.76 -7.31 -17.59
C SER A 215 43.72 -8.80 -17.88
N ASN A 216 43.53 -9.15 -19.15
CA ASN A 216 43.62 -10.52 -19.63
C ASN A 216 44.89 -11.20 -19.08
N PRO A 217 44.82 -12.45 -18.58
CA PRO A 217 46.02 -13.20 -18.27
C PRO A 217 46.61 -13.69 -19.59
N THR A 218 47.58 -12.97 -20.14
CA THR A 218 48.41 -13.50 -21.22
C THR A 218 49.87 -13.30 -20.86
N SER A 219 50.62 -14.39 -21.07
CA SER A 219 52.07 -14.60 -20.98
C SER A 219 52.74 -14.57 -19.61
N GLU A 220 53.07 -15.79 -19.18
CA GLU A 220 54.32 -16.24 -18.56
C GLU A 220 55.50 -15.25 -18.60
N GLY A 221 56.22 -15.13 -17.48
CA GLY A 221 57.61 -14.63 -17.46
C GLY A 221 57.87 -13.41 -16.57
N GLU A 222 58.36 -13.69 -15.36
CA GLU A 222 59.48 -13.03 -14.68
C GLU A 222 59.50 -11.49 -14.42
N SER A 223 59.70 -11.17 -13.13
CA SER A 223 60.13 -9.90 -12.49
C SER A 223 59.05 -9.02 -11.83
N PRO A 224 59.31 -8.47 -10.63
CA PRO A 224 58.34 -7.73 -9.84
C PRO A 224 58.15 -6.36 -10.47
N VAL A 225 57.07 -6.21 -11.24
CA VAL A 225 56.61 -4.90 -11.70
C VAL A 225 56.16 -4.13 -10.46
N VAL A 226 57.02 -3.19 -10.05
CA VAL A 226 56.65 -2.06 -9.20
C VAL A 226 55.31 -1.55 -9.71
N VAL A 227 54.26 -1.77 -8.92
CA VAL A 227 52.95 -1.15 -9.15
C VAL A 227 53.22 0.34 -9.03
N VAL A 228 53.46 0.97 -10.17
CA VAL A 228 53.46 2.42 -10.30
C VAL A 228 52.04 2.81 -9.92
N GLU A 229 51.91 3.21 -8.67
CA GLU A 229 50.77 3.94 -8.15
C GLU A 229 50.61 5.16 -9.05
N SER A 230 49.79 5.01 -10.09
CA SER A 230 49.33 6.12 -10.89
C SER A 230 48.65 7.08 -9.93
N ARG A 231 49.41 8.09 -9.50
CA ARG A 231 48.89 9.37 -9.04
C ARG A 231 47.95 9.88 -10.11
N VAL A 232 46.68 9.50 -9.99
CA VAL A 232 45.59 10.25 -10.58
C VAL A 232 45.64 11.62 -9.91
N PRO A 233 45.69 12.72 -10.68
CA PRO A 233 45.69 14.05 -10.07
C PRO A 233 44.45 14.18 -9.20
N GLN A 234 44.64 14.66 -7.97
CA GLN A 234 43.59 15.10 -7.04
C GLN A 234 42.82 16.32 -7.59
N SER A 235 42.39 16.29 -8.86
CA SER A 235 41.22 17.07 -9.25
C SER A 235 40.03 16.32 -8.67
N GLN A 236 39.61 16.77 -7.50
CA GLN A 236 38.41 16.41 -6.78
C GLN A 236 37.20 16.53 -7.72
N SER A 237 36.99 15.52 -8.57
CA SER A 237 35.90 15.49 -9.53
C SER A 237 34.63 15.40 -8.70
N GLN A 238 33.93 16.51 -8.55
CA GLN A 238 32.61 16.59 -7.93
C GLN A 238 31.53 15.94 -8.83
N ALA A 239 31.89 15.59 -10.08
CA ALA A 239 31.01 15.00 -11.08
C ALA A 239 30.14 13.82 -10.59
N PRO A 240 30.64 12.79 -9.88
CA PRO A 240 29.80 11.69 -9.43
C PRO A 240 28.83 12.08 -8.30
N LEU A 241 29.23 12.99 -7.41
CA LEU A 241 28.35 13.51 -6.36
C LEU A 241 27.23 14.35 -6.99
N LEU A 242 27.59 15.19 -7.98
CA LEU A 242 26.64 15.99 -8.75
C LEU A 242 25.68 15.11 -9.56
N ALA A 243 26.16 14.05 -10.19
CA ALA A 243 25.32 13.10 -10.92
C ALA A 243 24.35 12.35 -9.99
N GLY A 244 24.84 11.83 -8.86
CA GLY A 244 24.00 11.14 -7.87
C GLY A 244 22.92 12.06 -7.28
N SER A 245 23.29 13.29 -6.91
CA SER A 245 22.35 14.30 -6.40
C SER A 245 21.33 14.74 -7.46
N ALA A 246 21.75 14.94 -8.70
CA ALA A 246 20.85 15.27 -9.81
C ALA A 246 19.81 14.16 -10.04
N VAL A 247 20.24 12.89 -10.01
CA VAL A 247 19.32 11.75 -10.14
C VAL A 247 18.36 11.68 -8.95
N GLY A 248 18.85 11.88 -7.72
CA GLY A 248 17.99 11.90 -6.54
C GLY A 248 16.93 13.03 -6.58
N LEU A 249 17.32 14.22 -7.05
CA LEU A 249 16.39 15.34 -7.24
C LEU A 249 15.36 15.05 -8.32
N LEU A 250 15.78 14.52 -9.47
CA LEU A 250 14.88 14.16 -10.56
C LEU A 250 13.90 13.06 -10.14
N TYR A 251 14.38 12.04 -9.43
CA TYR A 251 13.57 10.99 -8.84
C TYR A 251 12.50 11.57 -7.90
N THR A 252 12.91 12.45 -6.98
CA THR A 252 12.00 13.08 -6.00
C THR A 252 10.96 13.94 -6.70
N ALA A 253 11.39 14.76 -7.67
CA ALA A 253 10.51 15.63 -8.44
C ALA A 253 9.50 14.80 -9.26
N ALA A 254 9.94 13.72 -9.90
CA ALA A 254 9.08 12.84 -10.69
C ALA A 254 8.01 12.17 -9.82
N LEU A 255 8.39 11.64 -8.65
CA LEU A 255 7.44 11.04 -7.72
C LEU A 255 6.46 12.08 -7.16
N LEU A 256 6.93 13.25 -6.73
CA LEU A 256 6.06 14.33 -6.28
C LEU A 256 5.08 14.77 -7.38
N ALA A 257 5.55 14.89 -8.63
CA ALA A 257 4.70 15.20 -9.77
C ALA A 257 3.62 14.13 -9.96
N ILE A 258 3.99 12.84 -9.93
CA ILE A 258 3.03 11.72 -10.00
C ILE A 258 2.02 11.80 -8.85
N TYR A 259 2.46 12.05 -7.62
CA TYR A 259 1.60 12.17 -6.46
C TYR A 259 0.58 13.30 -6.64
N PHE A 260 1.03 14.51 -6.97
CA PHE A 260 0.13 15.65 -7.16
C PHE A 260 -0.80 15.43 -8.35
N SER A 261 -0.29 14.97 -9.50
CA SER A 261 -1.11 14.70 -10.67
C SER A 261 -2.18 13.63 -10.41
N MET A 262 -1.83 12.50 -9.79
CA MET A 262 -2.78 11.44 -9.50
C MET A 262 -3.81 11.84 -8.45
N VAL A 263 -3.37 12.52 -7.38
CA VAL A 263 -4.27 12.98 -6.32
C VAL A 263 -5.21 14.04 -6.87
N LEU A 264 -4.71 15.07 -7.54
CA LEU A 264 -5.53 16.15 -8.09
C LEU A 264 -6.55 15.60 -9.08
N ASN A 265 -6.13 14.69 -9.96
CA ASN A 265 -7.02 13.99 -10.89
C ASN A 265 -8.08 13.16 -10.16
N ALA A 266 -7.71 12.44 -9.10
CA ALA A 266 -8.65 11.64 -8.30
C ALA A 266 -9.62 12.50 -7.47
N THR A 267 -9.22 13.72 -7.08
CA THR A 267 -10.06 14.68 -6.35
C THR A 267 -10.89 15.60 -7.25
N SER A 268 -10.86 15.40 -8.58
CA SER A 268 -11.73 16.14 -9.50
C SER A 268 -13.21 15.90 -9.15
N GLU A 269 -14.02 16.96 -9.24
CA GLU A 269 -15.41 16.92 -8.77
C GLU A 269 -16.23 15.83 -9.47
N GLU A 270 -15.98 15.60 -10.75
CA GLU A 270 -16.67 14.58 -11.54
C GLU A 270 -16.49 13.17 -10.98
N LYS A 271 -15.28 12.83 -10.51
CA LYS A 271 -14.99 11.51 -9.92
C LYS A 271 -15.57 11.36 -8.52
N LEU A 272 -15.58 12.43 -7.74
CA LEU A 272 -16.20 12.45 -6.42
C LEU A 272 -17.73 12.37 -6.50
N VAL A 273 -18.34 12.99 -7.51
CA VAL A 273 -19.79 12.87 -7.78
C VAL A 273 -20.13 11.46 -8.23
N LYS A 274 -19.30 10.84 -9.09
CA LYS A 274 -19.48 9.45 -9.51
C LYS A 274 -19.39 8.46 -8.34
N ALA A 275 -18.50 8.69 -7.38
CA ALA A 275 -18.36 7.85 -6.19
C ALA A 275 -19.52 7.96 -5.18
N ARG A 276 -20.40 8.95 -5.35
CA ARG A 276 -21.58 9.17 -4.50
C ARG A 276 -22.80 8.35 -4.93
N ARG A 277 -22.85 7.94 -6.20
CA ARG A 277 -23.94 7.13 -6.77
C ARG A 277 -23.63 5.64 -6.58
#